data_AF-A0A349JRQ5-F1
#
_entry.id   AF-A0A349JRQ5-F1
#
_cell.length_a   1.000
_cell.length_b   1.000
_cell.length_c   1.000
_cell.angle_alpha   90.00
_cell.angle_beta   90.00
_cell.angle_gamma   90.00
#
_symmetry.space_group_name_H-M   'P 1'
#
loop_
_entity.id
_entity.type
_entity.pdbx_description
1 polymer ?
#
loop_
_entity_poly.entity_id
_entity_poly.type
_entity_poly.pdbx_seq_one_letter_code
_entity_poly.pdbx_strand_id
1 'polypeptide(L)'
;MTMNKPRRYLKLGLIVVPIALINAHAAAAQAAAYSGVTNSMVLFQENCAVCHGENLGGDAQGTPLRGELRHGGSMADITASISNGYEATGMPTWRATFTPLQIRNIAMYILETRANVDYVTSNFEVPLSIPDGEIESELHDFRLETLVDNLDPLPYSIEPLPDGRLLLTEKTKGVRIVVPDGEQSGFIRGTPQAFDDIYRLDTRLDIERGMGWLFDIVLHPNYEENGWIYLHFGDRCHDCNDLSRRSGRPVSMNKLVRGKIEDGEWIGQETIWQAEMEHYNAASDVAAGGRVAFDDAGHVYFTVGLKGGNQGVQDLSMPWGKIHRVNDDGSIPEDNP
;
A
#
# COMPACT_ATOMS: atom_id res chain seq x y z
N MET A 1 -73.56 -4.95 4.54
CA MET A 1 -72.25 -4.44 4.08
C MET A 1 -71.20 -5.47 4.45
N THR A 2 -70.86 -6.33 3.48
CA THR A 2 -69.88 -7.42 3.61
C THR A 2 -68.52 -6.89 3.14
N MET A 3 -67.56 -6.71 4.06
CA MET A 3 -66.20 -6.27 3.73
C MET A 3 -65.35 -7.46 3.26
N ASN A 4 -64.84 -7.33 2.04
CA ASN A 4 -63.95 -8.28 1.37
C ASN A 4 -62.55 -8.29 2.02
N LYS A 5 -62.02 -9.49 2.32
CA LYS A 5 -60.59 -9.69 2.66
C LYS A 5 -59.73 -9.66 1.39
N PRO A 6 -58.56 -9.00 1.38
CA PRO A 6 -57.65 -9.04 0.24
C PRO A 6 -56.88 -10.38 0.20
N ARG A 7 -56.93 -11.08 -0.94
CA ARG A 7 -56.07 -12.22 -1.26
C ARG A 7 -54.66 -11.72 -1.58
N ARG A 8 -53.67 -12.04 -0.74
CA ARG A 8 -52.25 -11.88 -1.07
C ARG A 8 -51.81 -13.08 -1.92
N TYR A 9 -51.38 -12.82 -3.14
CA TYR A 9 -50.73 -13.81 -4.01
C TYR A 9 -49.22 -13.78 -3.76
N LEU A 10 -48.65 -14.93 -3.42
CA LEU A 10 -47.21 -15.14 -3.29
C LEU A 10 -46.61 -15.28 -4.70
N LYS A 11 -45.80 -14.32 -5.16
CA LYS A 11 -44.99 -14.48 -6.38
C LYS A 11 -43.64 -15.07 -5.98
N LEU A 12 -43.42 -16.37 -6.27
CA LEU A 12 -42.06 -16.94 -6.30
C LEU A 12 -41.42 -16.57 -7.64
N GLY A 13 -40.40 -15.72 -7.61
CA GLY A 13 -39.49 -15.52 -8.74
C GLY A 13 -38.31 -16.48 -8.61
N LEU A 14 -38.21 -17.46 -9.50
CA LEU A 14 -37.04 -18.33 -9.62
C LEU A 14 -36.02 -17.61 -10.51
N ILE A 15 -34.91 -17.12 -9.96
CA ILE A 15 -33.79 -16.59 -10.75
C ILE A 15 -32.95 -17.79 -11.16
N VAL A 16 -33.06 -18.19 -12.43
CA VAL A 16 -32.12 -19.13 -13.05
C VAL A 16 -30.94 -18.30 -13.55
N VAL A 17 -29.86 -18.27 -12.78
CA VAL A 17 -28.58 -17.73 -13.25
C VAL A 17 -27.98 -18.78 -14.20
N PRO A 18 -27.77 -18.47 -15.49
CA PRO A 18 -27.02 -19.37 -16.34
C PRO A 18 -25.60 -19.44 -15.79
N ILE A 19 -25.20 -20.60 -15.29
CA ILE A 19 -23.79 -20.90 -15.02
C ILE A 19 -23.10 -20.90 -16.38
N ALA A 20 -22.62 -19.73 -16.80
CA ALA A 20 -21.59 -19.67 -17.82
C ALA A 20 -20.40 -20.40 -17.19
N LEU A 21 -20.11 -21.60 -17.70
CA LEU A 21 -18.85 -22.29 -17.46
C LEU A 21 -17.74 -21.32 -17.87
N ILE A 22 -17.20 -20.60 -16.91
CA ILE A 22 -15.94 -19.89 -17.08
C ILE A 22 -14.92 -21.00 -17.33
N ASN A 23 -14.61 -21.23 -18.60
CA ASN A 23 -13.54 -22.14 -18.98
C ASN A 23 -12.30 -21.73 -18.19
N ALA A 24 -11.77 -22.62 -17.35
CA ALA A 24 -10.57 -22.38 -16.54
C ALA A 24 -9.37 -21.87 -17.38
N HIS A 25 -9.38 -22.12 -18.69
CA HIS A 25 -8.42 -21.59 -19.66
C HIS A 25 -8.46 -20.05 -19.79
N ALA A 26 -9.63 -19.40 -19.70
CA ALA A 26 -9.73 -17.94 -19.80
C ALA A 26 -9.20 -17.25 -18.53
N ALA A 27 -9.49 -17.81 -17.35
CA ALA A 27 -8.97 -17.31 -16.08
C ALA A 27 -7.44 -17.48 -15.98
N ALA A 28 -6.90 -18.60 -16.47
CA ALA A 28 -5.45 -18.83 -16.51
C ALA A 28 -4.72 -17.90 -17.50
N ALA A 29 -5.32 -17.59 -18.65
CA ALA A 29 -4.75 -16.64 -19.61
C ALA A 29 -4.75 -15.20 -19.07
N GLN A 30 -5.79 -14.82 -18.33
CA GLN A 30 -5.87 -13.51 -17.67
C GLN A 30 -4.90 -13.41 -16.47
N ALA A 31 -4.71 -14.51 -15.73
CA ALA A 31 -3.75 -14.59 -14.62
C ALA A 31 -2.29 -14.59 -15.09
N ALA A 32 -1.97 -15.22 -16.23
CA ALA A 32 -0.64 -15.19 -16.85
C ALA A 32 -0.28 -13.79 -17.39
N ALA A 33 -1.27 -12.96 -17.72
CA ALA A 33 -1.05 -11.57 -18.11
C ALA A 33 -0.68 -10.65 -16.93
N TYR A 34 -0.89 -11.09 -15.68
CA TYR A 34 -0.77 -10.25 -14.47
C TYR A 34 0.38 -10.67 -13.54
N SER A 35 1.19 -11.68 -13.88
CA SER A 35 2.24 -12.24 -13.01
C SER A 35 3.49 -11.38 -12.85
N GLY A 36 3.44 -10.07 -13.08
CA GLY A 36 4.54 -9.14 -12.82
C GLY A 36 5.72 -9.20 -13.80
N VAL A 37 5.84 -10.26 -14.61
CA VAL A 37 6.76 -10.36 -15.75
C VAL A 37 5.94 -10.64 -17.00
N THR A 38 5.47 -9.59 -17.68
CA THR A 38 4.85 -9.80 -19.00
C THR A 38 5.96 -10.19 -19.98
N ASN A 39 5.66 -11.03 -20.97
CA ASN A 39 6.60 -11.42 -22.02
C ASN A 39 7.26 -10.19 -22.70
N SER A 40 6.56 -9.05 -22.76
CA SER A 40 7.12 -7.78 -23.24
C SER A 40 8.23 -7.19 -22.38
N MET A 41 8.24 -7.42 -21.05
CA MET A 41 9.36 -7.04 -20.19
C MET A 41 10.63 -7.74 -20.61
N VAL A 42 10.55 -9.07 -20.75
CA VAL A 42 11.71 -9.91 -21.04
C VAL A 42 12.27 -9.53 -22.40
N LEU A 43 11.40 -9.38 -23.41
CA LEU A 43 11.80 -8.91 -24.73
C LEU A 43 12.48 -7.54 -24.68
N PHE A 44 11.98 -6.60 -23.87
CA PHE A 44 12.64 -5.30 -23.70
C PHE A 44 14.00 -5.44 -23.00
N GLN A 45 14.09 -6.19 -21.90
CA GLN A 45 15.34 -6.36 -21.15
C GLN A 45 16.43 -7.00 -22.01
N GLU A 46 16.08 -8.03 -22.76
CA GLU A 46 17.05 -8.77 -23.59
C GLU A 46 17.54 -7.98 -24.81
N ASN A 47 16.78 -7.00 -25.29
CA ASN A 47 17.02 -6.40 -26.62
C ASN A 47 17.13 -4.88 -26.62
N CYS A 48 16.43 -4.20 -25.72
CA CYS A 48 16.29 -2.74 -25.72
C CYS A 48 17.00 -2.09 -24.51
N ALA A 49 17.08 -2.78 -23.36
CA ALA A 49 17.64 -2.21 -22.14
C ALA A 49 19.13 -1.86 -22.25
N VAL A 50 19.90 -2.54 -23.11
CA VAL A 50 21.32 -2.21 -23.35
C VAL A 50 21.54 -0.75 -23.80
N CYS A 51 20.54 -0.13 -24.42
CA CYS A 51 20.59 1.26 -24.86
C CYS A 51 19.70 2.15 -23.99
N HIS A 52 18.53 1.67 -23.60
CA HIS A 52 17.49 2.46 -22.95
C HIS A 52 17.45 2.31 -21.42
N GLY A 53 18.32 1.48 -20.85
CA GLY A 53 18.36 1.12 -19.44
C GLY A 53 17.20 0.22 -19.03
N GLU A 54 17.42 -0.65 -18.04
CA GLU A 54 16.42 -1.61 -17.56
C GLU A 54 15.14 -0.92 -17.04
N ASN A 55 15.28 0.30 -16.52
CA ASN A 55 14.18 1.12 -16.01
C ASN A 55 13.90 2.36 -16.88
N LEU A 56 14.22 2.31 -18.18
CA LEU A 56 14.06 3.40 -19.15
C LEU A 56 14.96 4.64 -18.91
N GLY A 57 15.91 4.56 -17.96
CA GLY A 57 16.80 5.67 -17.57
C GLY A 57 17.93 5.98 -18.55
N GLY A 58 18.07 5.19 -19.62
CA GLY A 58 19.21 5.24 -20.53
C GLY A 58 20.41 4.44 -20.00
N ASP A 59 21.34 4.14 -20.89
CA ASP A 59 22.62 3.50 -20.58
C ASP A 59 23.73 4.16 -21.44
N ALA A 60 24.99 3.82 -21.23
CA ALA A 60 26.13 4.37 -21.96
C ALA A 60 26.02 4.25 -23.50
N GLN A 61 25.23 3.30 -23.99
CA GLN A 61 25.04 3.03 -25.42
C GLN A 61 23.78 3.67 -26.03
N GLY A 62 22.94 4.37 -25.25
CA GLY A 62 21.70 4.92 -25.80
C GLY A 62 21.02 5.99 -24.96
N THR A 63 19.85 6.43 -25.43
CA THR A 63 19.10 7.51 -24.78
C THR A 63 18.07 6.98 -23.80
N PRO A 64 17.74 7.72 -22.74
CA PRO A 64 16.60 7.40 -21.89
C PRO A 64 15.30 7.36 -22.70
N LEU A 65 14.38 6.53 -22.25
CA LEU A 65 12.97 6.53 -22.66
C LEU A 65 12.08 7.12 -21.56
N ARG A 66 12.64 7.93 -20.65
CA ARG A 66 11.93 8.78 -19.69
C ARG A 66 11.84 10.22 -20.22
N GLY A 67 10.85 10.99 -19.74
CA GLY A 67 10.63 12.38 -20.16
C GLY A 67 10.11 12.52 -21.59
N GLU A 68 10.37 13.67 -22.22
CA GLU A 68 9.93 13.95 -23.60
C GLU A 68 10.71 13.11 -24.63
N LEU A 69 9.96 12.44 -25.51
CA LEU A 69 10.53 11.60 -26.57
C LEU A 69 10.64 12.37 -27.88
N ARG A 70 11.81 12.27 -28.54
CA ARG A 70 12.10 12.96 -29.81
C ARG A 70 11.16 12.61 -30.96
N HIS A 71 10.59 11.41 -30.94
CA HIS A 71 9.78 10.88 -32.02
C HIS A 71 8.30 10.72 -31.66
N GLY A 72 7.85 11.36 -30.58
CA GLY A 72 6.48 11.26 -30.08
C GLY A 72 6.32 10.18 -29.00
N GLY A 73 5.34 10.39 -28.13
CA GLY A 73 5.08 9.55 -26.96
C GLY A 73 3.80 8.74 -27.04
N SER A 74 3.10 8.72 -28.18
CA SER A 74 1.89 7.91 -28.33
C SER A 74 2.21 6.44 -28.59
N MET A 75 1.20 5.58 -28.42
CA MET A 75 1.30 4.17 -28.77
C MET A 75 1.73 3.96 -30.24
N ALA A 76 1.23 4.80 -31.15
CA ALA A 76 1.57 4.73 -32.57
C ALA A 76 3.03 5.13 -32.80
N ASP A 77 3.49 6.20 -32.14
CA ASP A 77 4.85 6.72 -32.29
C ASP A 77 5.90 5.73 -31.81
N ILE A 78 5.69 5.12 -30.63
CA ILE A 78 6.61 4.15 -30.06
C ILE A 78 6.62 2.86 -30.88
N THR A 79 5.44 2.40 -31.34
CA THR A 79 5.35 1.24 -32.24
C THR A 79 6.11 1.50 -33.54
N ALA A 80 5.98 2.70 -34.12
CA ALA A 80 6.70 3.10 -35.33
C ALA A 80 8.22 3.19 -35.10
N SER A 81 8.64 3.74 -33.96
CA SER A 81 10.04 3.84 -33.56
C SER A 81 10.69 2.46 -33.46
N ILE A 82 10.06 1.50 -32.76
CA ILE A 82 10.57 0.13 -32.64
C ILE A 82 10.57 -0.58 -34.00
N SER A 83 9.49 -0.42 -34.78
CA SER A 83 9.36 -1.11 -36.08
C SER A 83 10.42 -0.66 -37.07
N ASN A 84 10.62 0.65 -37.19
CA ASN A 84 11.46 1.22 -38.23
C ASN A 84 12.91 1.39 -37.80
N GLY A 85 13.16 1.59 -36.49
CA GLY A 85 14.46 1.99 -36.00
C GLY A 85 14.87 3.38 -36.49
N TYR A 86 16.04 3.82 -36.03
CA TYR A 86 16.71 5.04 -36.44
C TYR A 86 18.20 4.74 -36.61
N GLU A 87 18.57 4.12 -37.74
CA GLU A 87 19.93 3.64 -37.99
C GLU A 87 20.98 4.75 -37.88
N ALA A 88 20.63 5.97 -38.33
CA ALA A 88 21.51 7.14 -38.24
C ALA A 88 21.90 7.51 -36.79
N THR A 89 21.08 7.12 -35.82
CA THR A 89 21.32 7.35 -34.38
C THR A 89 21.55 6.03 -33.62
N GLY A 90 21.84 4.94 -34.33
CA GLY A 90 22.23 3.66 -33.73
C GLY A 90 21.07 2.76 -33.26
N MET A 91 19.81 3.13 -33.50
CA MET A 91 18.68 2.26 -33.16
C MET A 91 18.34 1.35 -34.36
N PRO A 92 18.53 0.02 -34.28
CA PRO A 92 18.23 -0.87 -35.40
C PRO A 92 16.72 -1.02 -35.62
N THR A 93 16.34 -1.50 -36.80
CA THR A 93 14.95 -1.93 -37.07
C THR A 93 14.67 -3.27 -36.40
N TRP A 94 13.54 -3.37 -35.70
CA TRP A 94 13.17 -4.60 -35.00
C TRP A 94 12.12 -5.45 -35.71
N ARG A 95 11.65 -5.03 -36.88
CA ARG A 95 10.62 -5.75 -37.67
C ARG A 95 11.07 -7.14 -38.16
N ALA A 96 12.38 -7.38 -38.23
CA ALA A 96 12.95 -8.67 -38.61
C ALA A 96 13.07 -9.63 -37.40
N THR A 97 13.06 -9.08 -36.19
CA THR A 97 13.27 -9.83 -34.93
C THR A 97 11.95 -10.10 -34.22
N PHE A 98 11.04 -9.12 -34.22
CA PHE A 98 9.77 -9.19 -33.49
C PHE A 98 8.56 -9.16 -34.43
N THR A 99 7.53 -9.92 -34.06
CA THR A 99 6.22 -9.83 -34.70
C THR A 99 5.55 -8.49 -34.40
N PRO A 100 4.57 -8.04 -35.22
CA PRO A 100 3.82 -6.82 -34.95
C PRO A 100 3.16 -6.78 -33.57
N LEU A 101 2.68 -7.93 -33.08
CA LEU A 101 2.09 -8.04 -31.74
C LEU A 101 3.15 -7.88 -30.63
N GLN A 102 4.34 -8.47 -30.80
CA GLN A 102 5.43 -8.27 -29.84
C GLN A 102 5.91 -6.83 -29.80
N ILE A 103 6.08 -6.18 -30.96
CA ILE A 103 6.42 -4.75 -31.04
C ILE A 103 5.37 -3.92 -30.30
N ARG A 104 4.08 -4.20 -30.54
CA ARG A 104 2.99 -3.53 -29.84
C ARG A 104 3.06 -3.77 -28.33
N ASN A 105 3.30 -5.01 -27.88
CA ASN A 105 3.39 -5.31 -26.46
C ASN A 105 4.62 -4.67 -25.79
N ILE A 106 5.75 -4.51 -26.50
CA ILE A 106 6.93 -3.78 -26.03
C ILE A 106 6.61 -2.28 -25.96
N ALA A 107 5.94 -1.71 -26.95
CA ALA A 107 5.50 -0.32 -26.92
C ALA A 107 4.55 -0.05 -25.76
N MET A 108 3.61 -0.97 -25.50
CA MET A 108 2.72 -0.92 -24.34
C MET A 108 3.51 -1.01 -23.03
N TYR A 109 4.50 -1.91 -22.94
CA TYR A 109 5.39 -1.98 -21.78
C TYR A 109 6.15 -0.66 -21.56
N ILE A 110 6.72 -0.04 -22.60
CA ILE A 110 7.40 1.25 -22.50
C ILE A 110 6.44 2.33 -22.00
N LEU A 111 5.22 2.37 -22.53
CA LEU A 111 4.20 3.34 -22.10
C LEU A 111 3.73 3.12 -20.67
N GLU A 112 3.46 1.88 -20.28
CA GLU A 112 3.08 1.52 -18.93
C GLU A 112 4.22 1.77 -17.96
N THR A 113 5.47 1.47 -18.32
CA THR A 113 6.62 1.78 -17.48
C THR A 113 6.80 3.28 -17.38
N ARG A 114 6.69 4.05 -18.48
CA ARG A 114 6.69 5.53 -18.47
C ARG A 114 5.60 6.10 -17.57
N ALA A 115 4.37 5.62 -17.72
CA ALA A 115 3.23 6.02 -16.91
C ALA A 115 3.33 5.52 -15.46
N ASN A 116 3.99 4.40 -15.20
CA ASN A 116 4.30 3.92 -13.84
C ASN A 116 5.48 4.66 -13.22
N VAL A 117 6.40 5.23 -14.02
CA VAL A 117 7.29 6.26 -13.51
C VAL A 117 6.41 7.42 -13.04
N ASP A 118 5.35 7.81 -13.74
CA ASP A 118 4.42 8.85 -13.24
C ASP A 118 3.49 8.40 -12.08
N TYR A 119 3.13 7.10 -11.99
CA TYR A 119 2.16 6.57 -11.00
C TYR A 119 2.82 6.06 -9.70
N VAL A 120 4.10 5.67 -9.76
CA VAL A 120 4.84 5.10 -8.60
C VAL A 120 6.11 5.88 -8.28
N THR A 121 6.62 6.71 -9.20
CA THR A 121 7.43 7.86 -8.80
C THR A 121 6.56 9.09 -8.82
N SER A 122 5.98 9.42 -7.67
CA SER A 122 5.29 10.68 -7.45
C SER A 122 6.25 11.84 -7.62
N ASN A 123 6.71 12.16 -8.85
CA ASN A 123 7.59 13.29 -9.16
C ASN A 123 8.58 13.60 -8.01
N PHE A 124 9.27 12.59 -7.46
CA PHE A 124 10.06 12.75 -6.22
C PHE A 124 11.21 13.76 -6.43
N GLU A 125 11.52 14.06 -7.69
CA GLU A 125 12.51 15.05 -8.10
C GLU A 125 11.90 16.44 -8.37
N VAL A 126 10.57 16.59 -8.48
CA VAL A 126 9.94 17.92 -8.53
C VAL A 126 9.92 18.44 -7.09
N PRO A 127 10.62 19.55 -6.80
CA PRO A 127 10.57 20.14 -5.47
C PRO A 127 9.12 20.44 -5.12
N LEU A 128 8.66 19.93 -3.97
CA LEU A 128 7.36 20.31 -3.43
C LEU A 128 7.38 21.82 -3.18
N SER A 129 6.62 22.56 -3.97
CA SER A 129 6.41 23.98 -3.74
C SER A 129 5.08 24.14 -3.03
N ILE A 130 5.13 24.64 -1.79
CA ILE A 130 3.93 25.05 -1.07
C ILE A 130 3.48 26.40 -1.66
N PRO A 131 2.25 26.51 -2.20
CA PRO A 131 1.76 27.79 -2.72
C PRO A 131 1.70 28.84 -1.61
N ASP A 132 2.20 30.04 -1.91
CA ASP A 132 2.01 31.19 -1.03
C ASP A 132 0.59 31.73 -1.14
N GLY A 133 0.01 32.13 0.00
CA GLY A 133 -1.27 32.80 0.06
C GLY A 133 -2.48 31.88 0.23
N GLU A 134 -3.64 32.42 -0.09
CA GLU A 134 -4.94 31.76 0.07
C GLU A 134 -5.30 30.98 -1.19
N ILE A 135 -5.74 29.75 -1.01
CA ILE A 135 -6.21 28.84 -2.04
C ILE A 135 -7.73 28.80 -1.95
N GLU A 136 -8.39 29.34 -2.97
CA GLU A 136 -9.84 29.31 -3.07
C GLU A 136 -10.34 27.88 -3.37
N SER A 137 -11.40 27.46 -2.68
CA SER A 137 -12.06 26.18 -2.96
C SER A 137 -13.59 26.32 -2.89
N GLU A 138 -14.32 25.27 -3.29
CA GLU A 138 -15.79 25.32 -3.36
C GLU A 138 -16.46 25.56 -1.99
N LEU A 139 -15.84 25.13 -0.89
CA LEU A 139 -16.42 25.18 0.44
C LEU A 139 -15.70 26.16 1.38
N HIS A 140 -14.37 26.14 1.37
CA HIS A 140 -13.55 26.95 2.26
C HIS A 140 -12.27 27.38 1.58
N ASP A 141 -11.91 28.64 1.74
CA ASP A 141 -10.59 29.11 1.36
C ASP A 141 -9.57 28.64 2.42
N PHE A 142 -8.39 28.20 1.99
CA PHE A 142 -7.39 27.65 2.90
C PHE A 142 -5.97 28.06 2.53
N ARG A 143 -5.04 27.97 3.47
CA ARG A 143 -3.60 28.17 3.25
C ARG A 143 -2.86 26.89 3.63
N LEU A 144 -1.78 26.62 2.93
CA LEU A 144 -0.84 25.56 3.29
C LEU A 144 0.35 26.19 4.03
N GLU A 145 0.66 25.65 5.20
CA GLU A 145 1.81 26.05 6.00
C GLU A 145 2.66 24.82 6.30
N THR A 146 3.97 24.96 6.11
CA THR A 146 4.91 23.92 6.50
C THR A 146 5.08 23.96 8.01
N LEU A 147 4.67 22.88 8.69
CA LEU A 147 4.92 22.70 10.12
C LEU A 147 6.30 22.06 10.37
N VAL A 148 6.62 20.99 9.64
CA VAL A 148 7.91 20.27 9.73
C VAL A 148 8.29 19.77 8.33
N ASP A 149 9.55 19.92 7.94
CA ASP A 149 10.07 19.48 6.62
C ASP A 149 11.28 18.53 6.70
N ASN A 150 11.77 18.24 7.92
CA ASN A 150 12.93 17.39 8.18
C ASN A 150 12.55 16.08 8.89
N LEU A 151 11.48 15.43 8.42
CA LEU A 151 11.05 14.11 8.89
C LEU A 151 11.80 12.98 8.17
N ASP A 152 11.83 11.78 8.75
CA ASP A 152 12.14 10.57 7.99
C ASP A 152 11.20 10.48 6.77
N PRO A 153 11.66 9.98 5.60
CA PRO A 153 10.84 9.95 4.38
C PRO A 153 9.56 9.11 4.49
N LEU A 154 9.41 8.31 5.55
CA LEU A 154 8.31 7.37 5.75
C LEU A 154 7.45 7.70 6.98
N PRO A 155 6.86 8.91 7.10
CA PRO A 155 5.81 9.12 8.09
C PRO A 155 4.58 8.27 7.72
N TYR A 156 3.82 7.81 8.71
CA TYR A 156 2.59 7.05 8.48
C TYR A 156 1.34 7.79 8.95
N SER A 157 1.29 8.17 10.23
CA SER A 157 0.09 8.75 10.84
C SER A 157 0.43 9.94 11.73
N ILE A 158 -0.52 10.87 11.79
CA ILE A 158 -0.54 11.97 12.74
C ILE A 158 -1.83 11.89 13.56
N GLU A 159 -1.73 12.18 14.85
CA GLU A 159 -2.88 12.21 15.75
C GLU A 159 -2.79 13.45 16.66
N PRO A 160 -3.70 14.43 16.50
CA PRO A 160 -3.72 15.62 17.33
C PRO A 160 -4.04 15.29 18.80
N LEU A 161 -3.23 15.81 19.72
CA LEU A 161 -3.47 15.79 21.15
C LEU A 161 -4.37 16.98 21.56
N PRO A 162 -5.12 16.87 22.67
CA PRO A 162 -6.00 17.94 23.14
C PRO A 162 -5.31 19.28 23.42
N ASP A 163 -3.99 19.24 23.69
CA ASP A 163 -3.17 20.43 23.94
C ASP A 163 -2.55 21.04 22.66
N GLY A 164 -2.93 20.54 21.48
CA GLY A 164 -2.50 21.05 20.18
C GLY A 164 -1.20 20.45 19.66
N ARG A 165 -0.51 19.61 20.45
CA ARG A 165 0.63 18.82 19.95
C ARG A 165 0.15 17.72 19.00
N LEU A 166 1.04 17.16 18.20
CA LEU A 166 0.76 16.04 17.32
C LEU A 166 1.58 14.83 17.74
N LEU A 167 0.95 13.66 17.87
CA LEU A 167 1.67 12.39 17.81
C LEU A 167 1.95 12.07 16.35
N LEU A 168 3.16 11.58 16.07
CA LEU A 168 3.61 11.18 14.74
C LEU A 168 4.19 9.77 14.80
N THR A 169 3.70 8.86 13.96
CA THR A 169 4.38 7.60 13.67
C THR A 169 5.25 7.73 12.43
N GLU A 170 6.54 7.42 12.58
CA GLU A 170 7.47 7.21 11.47
C GLU A 170 7.68 5.70 11.29
N LYS A 171 7.29 5.17 10.11
CA LYS A 171 7.16 3.73 9.84
C LYS A 171 8.33 2.90 10.35
N THR A 172 9.54 3.39 10.12
CA THR A 172 10.78 2.66 10.37
C THR A 172 11.52 3.10 11.62
N LYS A 173 11.06 4.16 12.30
CA LYS A 173 11.84 4.80 13.35
C LYS A 173 11.18 4.79 14.73
N GLY A 174 9.89 5.14 14.83
CA GLY A 174 9.23 5.23 16.13
C GLY A 174 8.06 6.20 16.18
N VAL A 175 7.56 6.41 17.39
CA VAL A 175 6.56 7.45 17.70
C VAL A 175 7.29 8.67 18.27
N ARG A 176 6.94 9.87 17.84
CA ARG A 176 7.41 11.13 18.46
C ARG A 176 6.28 12.14 18.58
N ILE A 177 6.54 13.23 19.30
CA ILE A 177 5.63 14.36 19.40
C ILE A 177 6.20 15.52 18.57
N VAL A 178 5.34 16.18 17.81
CA VAL A 178 5.60 17.45 17.13
C VAL A 178 4.76 18.53 17.79
N VAL A 179 5.39 19.60 18.26
CA VAL A 179 4.68 20.75 18.85
C VAL A 179 4.23 21.74 17.75
N PRO A 180 3.28 22.66 18.04
CA PRO A 180 2.72 23.57 17.03
C PRO A 180 3.70 24.49 16.28
N ASP A 181 4.91 24.67 16.78
CA ASP A 181 5.96 25.46 16.11
C ASP A 181 6.91 24.60 15.25
N GLY A 182 6.64 23.29 15.15
CA GLY A 182 7.42 22.35 14.36
C GLY A 182 8.58 21.67 15.11
N GLU A 183 8.86 22.04 16.37
CA GLU A 183 9.87 21.32 17.15
C GLU A 183 9.44 19.87 17.39
N GLN A 184 10.41 18.96 17.30
CA GLN A 184 10.20 17.52 17.41
C GLN A 184 10.85 16.99 18.68
N SER A 185 10.13 16.17 19.43
CA SER A 185 10.71 15.44 20.55
C SER A 185 11.67 14.34 20.07
N GLY A 186 12.43 13.77 21.00
CA GLY A 186 12.99 12.43 20.79
C GLY A 186 11.88 11.38 20.64
N PHE A 187 12.24 10.18 20.17
CA PHE A 187 11.29 9.07 20.11
C PHE A 187 10.78 8.68 21.50
N ILE A 188 9.49 8.40 21.58
CA ILE A 188 8.83 7.90 22.78
C ILE A 188 9.41 6.52 23.10
N ARG A 189 9.98 6.39 24.29
CA ARG A 189 10.65 5.15 24.73
C ARG A 189 9.60 4.10 25.06
N GLY A 190 9.94 2.83 24.85
CA GLY A 190 9.08 1.70 25.24
C GLY A 190 7.91 1.42 24.29
N THR A 191 7.71 2.22 23.24
CA THR A 191 6.78 1.84 22.16
C THR A 191 7.26 0.56 21.48
N PRO A 192 6.36 -0.21 20.84
CA PRO A 192 6.73 -1.26 19.90
C PRO A 192 7.89 -0.87 18.99
N GLN A 193 8.84 -1.80 18.82
CA GLN A 193 10.05 -1.56 18.06
C GLN A 193 9.72 -1.40 16.58
N ALA A 194 10.19 -0.30 15.98
CA ALA A 194 10.21 -0.11 14.54
C ALA A 194 11.51 -0.67 13.94
N PHE A 195 11.44 -1.15 12.72
CA PHE A 195 12.57 -1.73 11.99
C PHE A 195 12.82 -0.98 10.68
N ASP A 196 14.09 -0.67 10.40
CA ASP A 196 14.52 0.14 9.25
C ASP A 196 15.29 -0.64 8.18
N ASP A 197 15.35 -1.98 8.29
CA ASP A 197 15.87 -2.84 7.24
C ASP A 197 14.89 -2.93 6.06
N ILE A 198 15.02 -1.96 5.17
CA ILE A 198 14.30 -1.88 3.90
C ILE A 198 15.03 -2.68 2.82
N TYR A 199 14.26 -3.40 2.00
CA TYR A 199 14.74 -4.00 0.76
C TYR A 199 13.85 -3.61 -0.41
N ARG A 200 14.40 -3.71 -1.61
CA ARG A 200 13.69 -3.54 -2.87
C ARG A 200 13.72 -4.85 -3.64
N LEU A 201 12.64 -5.14 -4.35
CA LEU A 201 12.65 -6.21 -5.33
C LEU A 201 12.96 -5.59 -6.69
N ASP A 202 13.70 -6.33 -7.51
CA ASP A 202 13.93 -5.96 -8.90
C ASP A 202 12.65 -6.16 -9.71
N THR A 203 11.74 -5.20 -9.57
CA THR A 203 10.43 -5.16 -10.19
C THR A 203 10.20 -3.78 -10.78
N ARG A 204 9.24 -3.67 -11.68
CA ARG A 204 8.88 -2.41 -12.36
C ARG A 204 8.46 -1.27 -11.43
N LEU A 205 8.19 -1.57 -10.15
CA LEU A 205 7.72 -0.61 -9.17
C LEU A 205 8.81 -0.43 -8.10
N ASP A 206 9.29 0.80 -7.93
CA ASP A 206 10.25 1.18 -6.88
C ASP A 206 9.52 1.29 -5.53
N ILE A 207 9.19 0.15 -4.95
CA ILE A 207 8.46 0.05 -3.69
C ILE A 207 9.43 -0.42 -2.62
N GLU A 208 9.65 0.42 -1.61
CA GLU A 208 10.32 0.04 -0.38
C GLU A 208 9.51 -1.02 0.36
N ARG A 209 10.18 -2.10 0.77
CA ARG A 209 9.59 -3.23 1.48
C ARG A 209 10.33 -3.47 2.78
N GLY A 210 9.59 -3.85 3.81
CA GLY A 210 10.15 -4.18 5.11
C GLY A 210 9.12 -4.95 5.93
N MET A 211 9.51 -5.29 7.15
CA MET A 211 8.68 -5.93 8.16
C MET A 211 9.00 -5.33 9.51
N GLY A 212 7.98 -5.11 10.35
CA GLY A 212 8.17 -4.47 11.64
C GLY A 212 7.92 -2.96 11.61
N TRP A 213 7.03 -2.49 10.74
CA TRP A 213 6.75 -1.06 10.60
C TRP A 213 5.63 -0.60 11.54
N LEU A 214 5.73 0.65 12.00
CA LEU A 214 4.64 1.33 12.68
C LEU A 214 3.62 1.84 11.66
N PHE A 215 2.34 1.74 12.00
CA PHE A 215 1.24 2.21 11.17
C PHE A 215 0.50 3.35 11.87
N ASP A 216 -0.76 3.14 12.22
CA ASP A 216 -1.62 4.16 12.78
C ASP A 216 -1.44 4.29 14.29
N ILE A 217 -1.57 5.53 14.76
CA ILE A 217 -1.67 5.88 16.16
C ILE A 217 -2.93 6.71 16.33
N VAL A 218 -3.79 6.36 17.29
CA VAL A 218 -5.06 7.07 17.50
C VAL A 218 -5.35 7.17 18.99
N LEU A 219 -5.96 8.28 19.40
CA LEU A 219 -6.43 8.44 20.77
C LEU A 219 -7.71 7.63 20.98
N HIS A 220 -7.89 7.13 22.20
CA HIS A 220 -9.20 6.65 22.62
C HIS A 220 -10.22 7.81 22.64
N PRO A 221 -11.51 7.61 22.31
CA PRO A 221 -12.51 8.69 22.35
C PRO A 221 -12.58 9.45 23.69
N ASN A 222 -12.41 8.73 24.81
CA ASN A 222 -12.31 9.29 26.17
C ASN A 222 -10.86 9.54 26.65
N TYR A 223 -9.93 9.88 25.76
CA TYR A 223 -8.51 10.06 26.08
C TYR A 223 -8.26 11.06 27.22
N GLU A 224 -9.01 12.16 27.29
CA GLU A 224 -8.85 13.15 28.37
C GLU A 224 -9.12 12.56 29.77
N GLU A 225 -9.93 11.50 29.85
CA GLU A 225 -10.25 10.84 31.12
C GLU A 225 -9.33 9.65 31.40
N ASN A 226 -9.00 8.86 30.38
CA ASN A 226 -8.32 7.57 30.56
C ASN A 226 -6.87 7.54 30.08
N GLY A 227 -6.45 8.47 29.22
CA GLY A 227 -5.10 8.57 28.66
C GLY A 227 -4.73 7.46 27.67
N TRP A 228 -5.68 6.65 27.20
CA TRP A 228 -5.40 5.52 26.33
C TRP A 228 -5.11 5.95 24.89
N ILE A 229 -4.02 5.42 24.35
CA ILE A 229 -3.56 5.60 22.98
C ILE A 229 -3.44 4.21 22.37
N TYR A 230 -3.87 4.04 21.12
CA TYR A 230 -3.81 2.79 20.39
C TYR A 230 -2.74 2.89 19.32
N LEU A 231 -1.92 1.86 19.19
CA LEU A 231 -0.84 1.79 18.22
C LEU A 231 -0.92 0.50 17.43
N HIS A 232 -1.02 0.63 16.11
CA HIS A 232 -1.05 -0.47 15.17
C HIS A 232 0.30 -0.59 14.48
N PHE A 233 0.85 -1.79 14.43
CA PHE A 233 2.16 -2.04 13.84
C PHE A 233 2.27 -3.46 13.27
N GLY A 234 3.32 -3.71 12.49
CA GLY A 234 3.76 -5.05 12.15
C GLY A 234 4.52 -5.65 13.33
N ASP A 235 3.93 -6.60 14.04
CA ASP A 235 4.63 -7.39 15.06
C ASP A 235 5.61 -8.33 14.35
N ARG A 236 6.90 -7.98 14.39
CA ARG A 236 7.98 -8.74 13.79
C ARG A 236 8.55 -9.70 14.79
N CYS A 237 8.71 -10.94 14.36
CA CYS A 237 9.18 -12.01 15.20
C CYS A 237 10.28 -12.84 14.50
N HIS A 238 11.24 -13.27 15.32
CA HIS A 238 12.21 -14.30 14.97
C HIS A 238 11.94 -15.55 15.80
N ASP A 239 12.05 -16.73 15.20
CA ASP A 239 11.98 -18.03 15.89
C ASP A 239 10.63 -18.36 16.59
N CYS A 240 9.55 -17.60 16.39
CA CYS A 240 8.24 -17.93 17.01
C CYS A 240 7.48 -19.04 16.31
N ASN A 241 7.70 -19.26 15.02
CA ASN A 241 6.95 -20.28 14.27
C ASN A 241 7.85 -21.11 13.36
N ASP A 242 7.29 -22.20 12.82
CA ASP A 242 8.01 -23.15 11.98
C ASP A 242 8.65 -22.50 10.75
N LEU A 243 7.97 -21.51 10.15
CA LEU A 243 8.49 -20.81 8.98
C LEU A 243 9.73 -19.98 9.33
N SER A 244 9.67 -19.18 10.39
CA SER A 244 10.80 -18.37 10.86
C SER A 244 12.00 -19.23 11.27
N ARG A 245 11.75 -20.36 11.95
CA ARG A 245 12.76 -21.35 12.33
C ARG A 245 13.49 -21.97 11.15
N ARG A 246 12.73 -22.48 10.17
CA ARG A 246 13.29 -23.22 9.03
C ARG A 246 14.00 -22.28 8.05
N SER A 247 13.47 -21.07 7.87
CA SER A 247 14.04 -20.09 6.94
C SER A 247 15.19 -19.29 7.54
N GLY A 248 15.31 -19.22 8.87
CA GLY A 248 16.24 -18.33 9.57
C GLY A 248 15.94 -16.84 9.33
N ARG A 249 14.72 -16.51 8.88
CA ARG A 249 14.28 -15.15 8.53
C ARG A 249 13.14 -14.72 9.45
N PRO A 250 12.97 -13.41 9.68
CA PRO A 250 11.82 -12.90 10.41
C PRO A 250 10.51 -13.20 9.68
N VAL A 251 9.45 -13.27 10.46
CA VAL A 251 8.06 -13.23 10.01
C VAL A 251 7.36 -12.06 10.69
N SER A 252 6.25 -11.60 10.14
CA SER A 252 5.47 -10.54 10.76
C SER A 252 3.97 -10.70 10.56
N MET A 253 3.21 -10.05 11.43
CA MET A 253 1.77 -9.91 11.31
C MET A 253 1.32 -8.61 11.94
N ASN A 254 0.17 -8.05 11.55
CA ASN A 254 -0.38 -6.89 12.22
C ASN A 254 -0.65 -7.20 13.70
N LYS A 255 -0.51 -6.18 14.55
CA LYS A 255 -0.89 -6.23 15.96
C LYS A 255 -1.37 -4.86 16.40
N LEU A 256 -2.42 -4.86 17.23
CA LEU A 256 -2.96 -3.66 17.84
C LEU A 256 -2.75 -3.73 19.35
N VAL A 257 -2.11 -2.70 19.90
CA VAL A 257 -1.92 -2.53 21.35
C VAL A 257 -2.47 -1.18 21.78
N ARG A 258 -2.75 -1.03 23.07
CA ARG A 258 -2.96 0.28 23.71
C ARG A 258 -1.96 0.51 24.83
N GLY A 259 -1.75 1.76 25.19
CA GLY A 259 -0.85 2.20 26.25
C GLY A 259 -1.07 3.67 26.56
N LYS A 260 -0.25 4.21 27.45
CA LYS A 260 -0.26 5.64 27.80
C LYS A 260 1.14 6.22 27.61
N ILE A 261 1.23 7.53 27.40
CA ILE A 261 2.51 8.23 27.34
C ILE A 261 2.64 9.13 28.57
N GLU A 262 3.66 8.86 29.39
CA GLU A 262 4.04 9.67 30.55
C GLU A 262 5.54 9.97 30.47
N ASP A 263 5.94 11.24 30.58
CA ASP A 263 7.35 11.68 30.54
C ASP A 263 8.18 11.11 29.37
N GLY A 264 7.54 11.02 28.19
CA GLY A 264 8.17 10.49 26.97
C GLY A 264 8.37 8.98 26.96
N GLU A 265 7.62 8.24 27.77
CA GLU A 265 7.65 6.79 27.88
C GLU A 265 6.26 6.18 27.68
N TRP A 266 6.19 5.13 26.87
CA TRP A 266 5.02 4.32 26.66
C TRP A 266 4.89 3.27 27.76
N ILE A 267 3.81 3.37 28.54
CA ILE A 267 3.59 2.57 29.74
C ILE A 267 2.22 1.88 29.71
N GLY A 268 2.07 0.86 30.56
CA GLY A 268 0.79 0.19 30.77
C GLY A 268 0.26 -0.52 29.53
N GLN A 269 1.14 -1.10 28.71
CA GLN A 269 0.75 -1.66 27.42
C GLN A 269 -0.18 -2.88 27.58
N GLU A 270 -1.28 -2.87 26.84
CA GLU A 270 -2.24 -3.97 26.72
C GLU A 270 -2.39 -4.39 25.25
N THR A 271 -2.51 -5.69 24.98
CA THR A 271 -2.77 -6.19 23.63
C THR A 271 -4.28 -6.17 23.37
N ILE A 272 -4.69 -5.45 22.33
CA ILE A 272 -6.09 -5.34 21.89
C ILE A 272 -6.41 -6.43 20.88
N TRP A 273 -5.49 -6.68 19.96
CA TRP A 273 -5.62 -7.76 18.99
C TRP A 273 -4.27 -8.28 18.53
N GLN A 274 -4.18 -9.60 18.41
CA GLN A 274 -3.04 -10.29 17.84
C GLN A 274 -3.54 -11.55 17.12
N ALA A 275 -3.05 -11.81 15.91
CA ALA A 275 -3.27 -13.09 15.26
C ALA A 275 -2.45 -14.20 15.93
N GLU A 276 -2.90 -15.45 15.78
CA GLU A 276 -2.12 -16.62 16.18
C GLU A 276 -0.76 -16.65 15.47
N MET A 277 0.28 -17.12 16.18
CA MET A 277 1.66 -17.12 15.69
C MET A 277 1.86 -17.96 14.42
N GLU A 278 0.99 -18.93 14.17
CA GLU A 278 1.00 -19.73 12.94
C GLU A 278 0.69 -18.90 11.68
N HIS A 279 -0.02 -17.78 11.81
CA HIS A 279 -0.36 -16.90 10.71
C HIS A 279 0.73 -15.87 10.38
N TYR A 280 1.75 -15.74 11.24
CA TYR A 280 2.89 -14.87 10.99
C TYR A 280 3.68 -15.43 9.80
N ASN A 281 3.95 -14.58 8.81
CA ASN A 281 4.59 -15.03 7.59
C ASN A 281 5.59 -14.01 7.05
N ALA A 282 6.24 -14.33 5.93
CA ALA A 282 7.31 -13.54 5.35
C ALA A 282 6.84 -12.39 4.43
N ALA A 283 5.53 -12.13 4.35
CA ALA A 283 5.02 -11.01 3.56
C ALA A 283 5.47 -9.67 4.17
N SER A 284 5.86 -8.74 3.29
CA SER A 284 6.22 -7.38 3.66
C SER A 284 5.02 -6.58 4.16
N ASP A 285 5.30 -5.55 4.95
CA ASP A 285 4.32 -4.62 5.51
C ASP A 285 3.71 -3.64 4.50
N VAL A 286 4.17 -3.61 3.26
CA VAL A 286 3.67 -2.73 2.18
C VAL A 286 2.16 -2.77 2.03
N ALA A 287 1.56 -3.96 2.15
CA ALA A 287 0.11 -4.14 2.02
C ALA A 287 -0.53 -4.55 3.35
N ALA A 288 0.04 -4.14 4.49
CA ALA A 288 -0.44 -4.53 5.82
C ALA A 288 -1.79 -3.90 6.21
N GLY A 289 -2.29 -2.91 5.46
CA GLY A 289 -3.35 -2.04 5.96
C GLY A 289 -2.76 -1.16 7.05
N GLY A 290 -3.34 -1.19 8.25
CA GLY A 290 -2.76 -0.53 9.42
C GLY A 290 -3.62 0.57 10.03
N ARG A 291 -4.71 1.00 9.39
CA ARG A 291 -5.61 2.04 9.92
C ARG A 291 -6.47 1.55 11.09
N VAL A 292 -6.75 2.44 12.03
CA VAL A 292 -7.60 2.22 13.21
C VAL A 292 -8.65 3.33 13.29
N ALA A 293 -9.87 3.00 13.70
CA ALA A 293 -10.94 3.97 13.93
C ALA A 293 -11.88 3.49 15.05
N PHE A 294 -12.41 4.43 15.82
CA PHE A 294 -13.44 4.16 16.81
C PHE A 294 -14.83 4.54 16.28
N ASP A 295 -15.85 3.85 16.78
CA ASP A 295 -17.23 4.32 16.68
C ASP A 295 -17.71 4.92 18.01
N ASP A 296 -18.93 5.47 18.00
CA ASP A 296 -19.55 6.05 19.19
C ASP A 296 -20.17 4.99 20.13
N ALA A 297 -19.99 3.70 19.83
CA ALA A 297 -20.56 2.57 20.59
C ALA A 297 -19.51 1.80 21.40
N GLY A 298 -18.26 2.26 21.42
CA GLY A 298 -17.17 1.63 22.17
C GLY A 298 -16.47 0.51 21.42
N HIS A 299 -16.60 0.46 20.09
CA HIS A 299 -15.85 -0.48 19.27
C HIS A 299 -14.63 0.19 18.64
N VAL A 300 -13.58 -0.62 18.46
CA VAL A 300 -12.42 -0.29 17.65
C VAL A 300 -12.40 -1.16 16.40
N TYR A 301 -12.30 -0.48 15.26
CA TYR A 301 -12.13 -1.07 13.95
C TYR A 301 -10.69 -0.92 13.51
N PHE A 302 -10.13 -1.98 12.91
CA PHE A 302 -8.78 -1.91 12.36
C PHE A 302 -8.64 -2.77 11.10
N THR A 303 -7.74 -2.35 10.23
CA THR A 303 -7.53 -2.99 8.92
C THR A 303 -6.33 -3.92 8.93
N VAL A 304 -6.53 -5.17 8.54
CA VAL A 304 -5.44 -6.09 8.22
C VAL A 304 -5.48 -6.35 6.72
N GLY A 305 -4.50 -5.81 6.01
CA GLY A 305 -4.41 -5.89 4.55
C GLY A 305 -3.97 -7.26 4.04
N LEU A 306 -3.29 -7.34 2.90
CA LEU A 306 -2.92 -8.57 2.19
C LEU A 306 -1.68 -9.27 2.78
N LYS A 307 -1.66 -9.47 4.10
CA LYS A 307 -0.52 -10.05 4.82
C LYS A 307 -0.19 -11.51 4.50
N GLY A 308 -1.02 -12.24 3.74
CA GLY A 308 -0.70 -13.55 3.16
C GLY A 308 -0.64 -13.53 1.63
N GLY A 309 -0.52 -12.34 1.03
CA GLY A 309 -0.76 -12.12 -0.40
C GLY A 309 -2.24 -12.29 -0.77
N ASN A 310 -2.51 -12.60 -2.05
CA ASN A 310 -3.88 -12.78 -2.56
C ASN A 310 -4.54 -14.10 -2.13
N GLN A 311 -3.81 -14.98 -1.44
CA GLN A 311 -4.36 -16.23 -0.92
C GLN A 311 -5.01 -16.01 0.45
N GLY A 312 -6.12 -16.68 0.72
CA GLY A 312 -6.80 -16.61 2.03
C GLY A 312 -7.62 -15.33 2.30
N VAL A 313 -7.60 -14.34 1.41
CA VAL A 313 -8.34 -13.06 1.59
C VAL A 313 -9.86 -13.30 1.71
N GLN A 314 -10.38 -14.30 0.99
CA GLN A 314 -11.80 -14.72 1.04
C GLN A 314 -12.05 -15.82 2.09
N ASP A 315 -11.00 -16.35 2.72
CA ASP A 315 -11.12 -17.34 3.77
C ASP A 315 -11.36 -16.63 5.12
N LEU A 316 -12.46 -16.99 5.79
CA LEU A 316 -12.83 -16.41 7.07
C LEU A 316 -11.95 -16.92 8.23
N SER A 317 -11.23 -18.03 8.04
CA SER A 317 -10.27 -18.53 9.03
C SER A 317 -8.94 -17.79 9.01
N MET A 318 -8.71 -16.93 8.02
CA MET A 318 -7.46 -16.18 7.87
C MET A 318 -7.61 -14.75 8.41
N PRO A 319 -6.60 -14.23 9.15
CA PRO A 319 -6.71 -12.94 9.81
C PRO A 319 -6.51 -11.73 8.88
N TRP A 320 -6.15 -11.95 7.60
CA TRP A 320 -5.79 -10.89 6.67
C TRP A 320 -6.83 -10.69 5.56
N GLY A 321 -6.78 -9.51 4.94
CA GLY A 321 -7.76 -9.08 3.95
C GLY A 321 -9.09 -8.66 4.55
N LYS A 322 -9.10 -8.20 5.81
CA LYS A 322 -10.33 -7.97 6.59
C LYS A 322 -10.29 -6.60 7.28
N ILE A 323 -11.49 -6.11 7.57
CA ILE A 323 -11.72 -5.10 8.61
C ILE A 323 -12.16 -5.89 9.84
N HIS A 324 -11.41 -5.77 10.92
CA HIS A 324 -11.75 -6.39 12.21
C HIS A 324 -12.49 -5.38 13.08
N ARG A 325 -13.36 -5.89 13.96
CA ARG A 325 -14.08 -5.13 14.98
C ARG A 325 -13.95 -5.84 16.32
N VAL A 326 -13.47 -5.13 17.33
CA VAL A 326 -13.44 -5.56 18.73
C VAL A 326 -14.00 -4.42 19.61
N ASN A 327 -14.34 -4.71 20.86
CA ASN A 327 -14.59 -3.66 21.85
C ASN A 327 -13.28 -2.89 22.13
N ASP A 328 -13.37 -1.69 22.69
CA ASP A 328 -12.20 -0.87 22.98
C ASP A 328 -11.15 -1.60 23.88
N ASP A 329 -11.56 -2.52 24.75
CA ASP A 329 -10.69 -3.36 25.58
C ASP A 329 -10.12 -4.60 24.88
N GLY A 330 -10.46 -4.83 23.61
CA GLY A 330 -10.04 -5.98 22.81
C GLY A 330 -10.95 -7.21 22.92
N SER A 331 -12.00 -7.18 23.76
CA SER A 331 -12.99 -8.25 23.81
C SER A 331 -13.84 -8.30 22.54
N ILE A 332 -14.40 -9.47 22.22
CA ILE A 332 -15.16 -9.69 20.99
C ILE A 332 -16.64 -9.28 21.20
N PRO A 333 -17.20 -8.36 20.39
CA PRO A 333 -18.63 -8.05 20.41
C PRO A 333 -19.49 -9.28 20.14
N GLU A 334 -20.57 -9.45 20.89
CA GLU A 334 -21.47 -10.63 20.77
C GLU A 334 -22.18 -10.72 19.41
N ASP A 335 -22.27 -9.61 18.69
CA ASP A 335 -22.93 -9.48 17.39
C ASP A 335 -21.95 -9.50 16.20
N ASN A 336 -20.67 -9.87 16.40
CA ASN A 336 -19.73 -10.08 15.29
C ASN A 336 -20.24 -11.20 14.34
N PRO A 337 -20.02 -11.05 13.01
CA PRO A 337 -20.55 -11.95 11.98
C PRO A 337 -19.87 -13.32 11.88
#